data_AF-A0A7C1NV19-F1
#
_entry.id   AF-A0A7C1NV19-F1
#
_cell.length_a   1.000
_cell.length_b   1.000
_cell.length_c   1.000
_cell.angle_alpha   90.00
_cell.angle_beta   90.00
_cell.angle_gamma   90.00
#
_symmetry.space_group_name_H-M   'P 1'
#
loop_
_entity.id
_entity.type
_entity.pdbx_description
1 polymer ?
#
loop_
_entity_poly.entity_id
_entity_poly.type
_entity_poly.pdbx_seq_one_letter_code
_entity_poly.pdbx_strand_id
1 'polypeptide(L)'
;MVFQDYALWPHMNVLANIEYPLKIAGNSPDERKKKVKRILEVVKMEDMEARFPHELSGGQQQRIALARALVSDPKVLLLDEPLSNLDASLRDSMRVEIKSIHKRLGVTIFFVTHDQVEAMSMSDRIVVMNSGVIQQLGTPEELYDFPANEFVASFLGKANFFKVIKSRGELCLLAGEESISFKPEKIIGNLEKGLGCVKPSDIDILKNTKKGIKGKIESSYFTSVDYAGEAEIFGKGIEGVPELLHFSKKNKGFNRCEGLGLISGVGRINVCSKGRELEGHPVIRG
;
A
#
# COMPACT_ATOMS: atom_id res chain seq x y z
N MET A 1 -22.52 2.89 5.27
CA MET A 1 -21.48 3.31 4.32
C MET A 1 -20.95 4.66 4.74
N VAL A 2 -19.66 4.91 4.58
CA VAL A 2 -19.03 6.22 4.77
C VAL A 2 -18.44 6.63 3.43
N PHE A 3 -18.78 7.84 2.99
CA PHE A 3 -18.35 8.42 1.72
C PHE A 3 -17.10 9.28 1.90
N GLN A 4 -16.43 9.56 0.79
CA GLN A 4 -15.23 10.40 0.71
C GLN A 4 -15.43 11.80 1.31
N ASP A 5 -16.59 12.42 1.07
CA ASP A 5 -16.98 13.75 1.56
C ASP A 5 -17.64 13.71 2.95
N TYR A 6 -17.59 12.56 3.63
CA TYR A 6 -18.27 12.23 4.89
C TYR A 6 -19.80 12.20 4.79
N ALA A 7 -20.39 12.89 3.82
CA ALA A 7 -21.81 13.07 3.56
C ALA A 7 -22.64 13.36 4.82
N LEU A 8 -22.11 14.18 5.75
CA LEU A 8 -22.86 14.63 6.92
C LEU A 8 -23.96 15.60 6.51
N TRP A 9 -25.13 15.53 7.15
CA TRP A 9 -26.20 16.49 6.88
C TRP A 9 -25.86 17.84 7.53
N PRO A 10 -25.61 18.91 6.75
CA PRO A 10 -25.07 20.17 7.27
C PRO A 10 -26.07 20.95 8.14
N HIS A 11 -27.36 20.70 7.96
CA HIS A 11 -28.46 21.30 8.70
C HIS A 11 -28.83 20.53 9.98
N MET A 12 -28.15 19.41 10.26
CA MET A 12 -28.34 18.61 11.47
C MET A 12 -27.09 18.71 12.35
N ASN A 13 -27.26 18.75 13.66
CA ASN A 13 -26.14 18.65 14.59
C ASN A 13 -25.60 17.20 14.66
N VAL A 14 -24.51 16.99 15.40
CA VAL A 14 -23.87 15.67 15.57
C VAL A 14 -24.86 14.64 16.09
N LEU A 15 -25.63 14.99 17.13
CA LEU A 15 -26.64 14.09 17.70
C LEU A 15 -27.62 13.62 16.63
N ALA A 16 -28.21 14.55 15.89
CA ALA A 16 -29.20 14.26 14.85
C ALA A 16 -28.59 13.46 13.68
N ASN A 17 -27.35 13.76 13.29
CA ASN A 17 -26.64 13.00 12.26
C ASN A 17 -26.50 11.52 12.65
N ILE A 18 -26.09 11.25 13.90
CA ILE A 18 -25.88 9.88 14.39
C ILE A 18 -27.22 9.19 14.71
N GLU A 19 -28.21 9.92 15.22
CA GLU A 19 -29.52 9.34 15.57
C GLU A 19 -30.35 8.95 14.34
N TYR A 20 -30.14 9.61 13.19
CA TYR A 20 -30.98 9.47 12.01
C TYR A 20 -31.18 8.03 11.51
N PRO A 21 -30.14 7.17 11.36
CA PRO A 21 -30.33 5.77 10.96
C PRO A 21 -31.20 4.98 11.94
N LEU A 22 -31.08 5.24 13.25
CA LEU A 22 -31.89 4.57 14.27
C LEU A 22 -33.35 5.04 14.25
N LYS A 23 -33.58 6.32 13.92
CA LYS A 23 -34.92 6.87 13.76
C LYS A 23 -35.65 6.19 12.60
N ILE A 24 -34.95 5.98 11.47
CA ILE A 24 -35.50 5.23 10.33
C ILE A 24 -35.79 3.77 10.71
N ALA A 25 -34.92 3.16 11.51
CA ALA A 25 -35.10 1.79 11.99
C ALA A 25 -36.24 1.63 13.04
N GLY A 26 -36.91 2.72 13.45
CA GLY A 26 -38.03 2.67 14.38
C GLY A 26 -37.63 2.51 15.86
N ASN A 27 -36.36 2.70 16.22
CA ASN A 27 -35.91 2.62 17.61
C ASN A 27 -36.58 3.69 18.47
N SER A 28 -36.87 3.35 19.73
CA SER A 28 -37.47 4.29 20.68
C SER A 28 -36.52 5.45 21.03
N PRO A 29 -37.02 6.65 21.42
CA PRO A 29 -36.14 7.77 21.80
C PRO A 29 -35.08 7.43 22.85
N ASP A 30 -35.41 6.59 23.82
CA ASP A 30 -34.48 6.20 24.88
C ASP A 30 -33.38 5.25 24.38
N GLU A 31 -33.73 4.31 23.51
CA GLU A 31 -32.73 3.44 22.85
C GLU A 31 -31.77 4.25 21.99
N ARG A 32 -32.30 5.21 21.24
CA ARG A 32 -31.50 6.07 20.37
C ARG A 32 -30.49 6.88 21.17
N LYS A 33 -30.92 7.55 22.25
CA LYS A 33 -30.02 8.28 23.15
C LYS A 33 -28.91 7.39 23.72
N LYS A 34 -29.25 6.18 24.18
CA LYS A 34 -28.26 5.23 24.72
C LYS A 34 -27.23 4.80 23.68
N LYS A 35 -27.68 4.46 22.46
CA LYS A 35 -26.79 4.07 21.35
C LYS A 35 -25.90 5.23 20.89
N VAL A 36 -26.46 6.44 20.75
CA VAL A 36 -25.69 7.62 20.35
C VAL A 36 -24.60 7.95 21.39
N LYS A 37 -24.94 7.95 22.68
CA LYS A 37 -23.95 8.18 23.74
C LYS A 37 -22.81 7.14 23.68
N ARG A 38 -23.16 5.85 23.59
CA ARG A 38 -22.17 4.77 23.48
C ARG A 38 -21.26 4.92 22.27
N ILE A 39 -21.79 5.29 21.10
CA ILE A 39 -20.95 5.39 19.89
C ILE A 39 -20.05 6.62 19.93
N LEU A 40 -20.48 7.73 20.54
CA LEU A 40 -19.64 8.91 20.75
C LEU A 40 -18.44 8.61 21.64
N GLU A 41 -18.62 7.82 22.71
CA GLU A 41 -17.52 7.31 23.55
C GLU A 41 -16.56 6.40 22.76
N VAL A 42 -17.08 5.62 21.79
CA VAL A 42 -16.23 4.75 20.95
C VAL A 42 -15.34 5.58 20.02
N VAL A 43 -15.89 6.64 19.43
CA VAL A 43 -15.16 7.50 18.49
C VAL A 43 -14.41 8.65 19.17
N LYS A 44 -14.49 8.76 20.50
CA LYS A 44 -13.89 9.83 21.33
C LYS A 44 -14.39 11.23 20.95
N MET A 45 -15.72 11.36 20.84
CA MET A 45 -16.40 12.60 20.46
C MET A 45 -17.48 12.98 21.49
N GLU A 46 -17.24 12.67 22.76
CA GLU A 46 -18.05 13.12 23.88
C GLU A 46 -18.16 14.67 23.88
N ASP A 47 -19.29 15.20 24.34
CA ASP A 47 -19.58 16.64 24.45
C ASP A 47 -19.67 17.41 23.11
N MET A 48 -19.71 16.69 21.98
CA MET A 48 -19.83 17.27 20.64
C MET A 48 -21.27 17.22 20.08
N GLU A 49 -22.24 16.71 20.85
CA GLU A 49 -23.61 16.40 20.41
C GLU A 49 -24.33 17.58 19.77
N ALA A 50 -24.15 18.78 20.35
CA ALA A 50 -24.83 19.99 19.94
C ALA A 50 -24.20 20.67 18.72
N ARG A 51 -22.95 20.31 18.38
CA ARG A 51 -22.22 20.97 17.29
C ARG A 51 -22.77 20.57 15.92
N PHE A 52 -22.61 21.47 14.96
CA PHE A 52 -22.91 21.24 13.55
C PHE A 52 -21.65 20.85 12.78
N PRO A 53 -21.77 20.15 11.63
CA PRO A 53 -20.62 19.72 10.85
C PRO A 53 -19.63 20.84 10.51
N HIS A 54 -20.11 22.06 10.23
CA HIS A 54 -19.26 23.20 9.91
C HIS A 54 -18.43 23.73 11.10
N GLU A 55 -18.73 23.29 12.32
CA GLU A 55 -17.99 23.63 13.55
C GLU A 55 -16.94 22.57 13.92
N LEU A 56 -16.78 21.54 13.08
CA LEU A 56 -15.89 20.40 13.31
C LEU A 56 -14.71 20.43 12.34
N SER A 57 -13.54 20.00 12.81
CA SER A 57 -12.39 19.73 11.92
C SER A 57 -12.66 18.53 11.00
N GLY A 58 -11.90 18.37 9.92
CA GLY A 58 -12.08 17.25 8.98
C GLY A 58 -12.01 15.87 9.66
N GLY A 59 -11.06 15.67 10.58
CA GLY A 59 -10.94 14.41 11.33
C GLY A 59 -12.10 14.21 12.32
N GLN A 60 -12.62 15.29 12.91
CA GLN A 60 -13.83 15.22 13.73
C GLN A 60 -15.06 14.85 12.88
N GLN A 61 -15.24 15.49 11.72
CA GLN A 61 -16.32 15.14 10.78
C GLN A 61 -16.25 13.66 10.38
N GLN A 62 -15.04 13.15 10.09
CA GLN A 62 -14.86 11.75 9.76
C GLN A 62 -15.27 10.82 10.91
N ARG A 63 -14.90 11.13 12.16
CA ARG A 63 -15.34 10.37 13.34
C ARG A 63 -16.86 10.36 13.48
N ILE A 64 -17.52 11.50 13.24
CA ILE A 64 -18.98 11.57 13.27
C ILE A 64 -19.62 10.76 12.14
N ALA A 65 -19.05 10.78 10.94
CA ALA A 65 -19.53 9.95 9.83
C ALA A 65 -19.37 8.46 10.12
N LEU A 66 -18.25 8.07 10.74
CA LEU A 66 -18.01 6.70 11.20
C LEU A 66 -18.98 6.31 12.32
N ALA A 67 -19.21 7.18 13.31
CA ALA A 67 -20.18 6.97 14.38
C ALA A 67 -21.59 6.76 13.81
N ARG A 68 -22.02 7.61 12.89
CA ARG A 68 -23.30 7.48 12.19
C ARG A 68 -23.43 6.13 11.47
N ALA A 69 -22.37 5.64 10.84
CA ALA A 69 -22.40 4.35 10.17
C ALA A 69 -22.43 3.16 11.14
N LEU A 70 -21.78 3.28 12.31
CA LEU A 70 -21.62 2.21 13.29
C LEU A 70 -22.75 2.13 14.31
N VAL A 71 -23.51 3.22 14.54
CA VAL A 71 -24.55 3.30 15.58
C VAL A 71 -25.63 2.20 15.45
N SER A 72 -25.87 1.73 14.23
CA SER A 72 -26.83 0.67 13.93
C SER A 72 -26.29 -0.75 14.16
N ASP A 73 -25.08 -0.89 14.73
CA ASP A 73 -24.39 -2.16 14.93
C ASP A 73 -24.33 -3.01 13.64
N PRO A 74 -23.81 -2.46 12.51
CA PRO A 74 -23.82 -3.16 11.24
C PRO A 74 -22.88 -4.38 11.26
N LYS A 75 -23.24 -5.42 10.50
CA LYS A 75 -22.33 -6.56 10.26
C LYS A 75 -21.19 -6.20 9.31
N VAL A 76 -21.46 -5.30 8.37
CA VAL A 76 -20.52 -4.86 7.32
C VAL A 76 -20.49 -3.35 7.26
N LEU A 77 -19.29 -2.78 7.24
CA LEU A 77 -19.03 -1.36 7.04
C LEU A 77 -18.27 -1.16 5.73
N LEU A 78 -18.82 -0.30 4.87
CA LEU A 78 -18.19 0.11 3.62
C LEU A 78 -17.61 1.51 3.79
N LEU A 79 -16.32 1.67 3.51
CA LEU A 79 -15.58 2.92 3.57
C LEU A 79 -15.01 3.24 2.19
N ASP A 80 -15.45 4.34 1.60
CA ASP A 80 -15.06 4.76 0.26
C ASP A 80 -14.16 6.00 0.33
N GLU A 81 -12.85 5.79 0.07
CA GLU A 81 -11.78 6.79 0.22
C GLU A 81 -11.91 7.69 1.46
N PRO A 82 -12.11 7.13 2.66
CA PRO A 82 -12.56 7.91 3.81
C PRO A 82 -11.49 8.89 4.33
N LEU A 83 -10.24 8.78 3.88
CA LEU A 83 -9.08 9.53 4.36
C LEU A 83 -8.49 10.51 3.34
N SER A 84 -9.01 10.55 2.11
CA SER A 84 -8.40 11.31 1.01
C SER A 84 -8.46 12.82 1.21
N ASN A 85 -9.47 13.33 1.92
CA ASN A 85 -9.68 14.75 2.22
C ASN A 85 -8.91 15.26 3.46
N LEU A 86 -8.05 14.42 4.05
CA LEU A 86 -7.24 14.79 5.23
C LEU A 86 -5.79 15.08 4.87
N ASP A 87 -5.19 16.00 5.61
CA ASP A 87 -3.75 16.21 5.61
C ASP A 87 -2.99 14.96 6.11
N ALA A 88 -1.70 14.88 5.80
CA ALA A 88 -0.88 13.69 6.09
C ALA A 88 -0.86 13.31 7.58
N SER A 89 -0.70 14.30 8.47
CA SER A 89 -0.61 14.05 9.92
C SER A 89 -1.91 13.52 10.50
N LEU A 90 -3.02 14.10 10.06
CA LEU A 90 -4.35 13.70 10.48
C LEU A 90 -4.72 12.35 9.90
N ARG A 91 -4.37 12.10 8.63
CA ARG A 91 -4.51 10.80 7.97
C ARG A 91 -3.84 9.70 8.77
N ASP A 92 -2.56 9.87 9.15
CA ASP A 92 -1.83 8.87 9.93
C ASP A 92 -2.51 8.57 11.27
N SER A 93 -2.93 9.60 12.00
CA SER A 93 -3.65 9.42 13.25
C SER A 93 -4.98 8.70 13.07
N MET A 94 -5.75 9.05 12.04
CA MET A 94 -7.05 8.44 11.74
C MET A 94 -6.92 6.98 11.30
N ARG A 95 -5.84 6.58 10.60
CA ARG A 95 -5.59 5.16 10.27
C ARG A 95 -5.49 4.30 11.53
N VAL A 96 -4.70 4.76 12.51
CA VAL A 96 -4.52 4.08 13.80
C VAL A 96 -5.85 3.92 14.52
N GLU A 97 -6.67 4.96 14.47
CA GLU A 97 -7.97 4.94 15.14
C GLU A 97 -9.00 4.05 14.47
N ILE A 98 -9.12 4.09 13.14
CA ILE A 98 -10.01 3.19 12.40
C ILE A 98 -9.64 1.73 12.73
N LYS A 99 -8.34 1.41 12.77
CA LYS A 99 -7.85 0.08 13.14
C LYS A 99 -8.21 -0.30 14.59
N SER A 100 -8.12 0.66 15.51
CA SER A 100 -8.54 0.47 16.91
C SER A 100 -10.05 0.22 17.05
N ILE A 101 -10.87 1.01 16.34
CA ILE A 101 -12.32 0.86 16.31
C ILE A 101 -12.71 -0.49 15.71
N HIS A 102 -12.08 -0.89 14.59
CA HIS A 102 -12.26 -2.20 13.98
C HIS A 102 -11.99 -3.32 14.98
N LYS A 103 -10.85 -3.29 15.67
CA LYS A 103 -10.47 -4.29 16.68
C LYS A 103 -11.45 -4.35 17.86
N ARG A 104 -12.01 -3.21 18.28
CA ARG A 104 -12.96 -3.12 19.40
C ARG A 104 -14.35 -3.64 19.03
N LEU A 105 -14.79 -3.42 17.79
CA LEU A 105 -16.16 -3.72 17.36
C LEU A 105 -16.30 -5.05 16.61
N GLY A 106 -15.22 -5.57 16.00
CA GLY A 106 -15.25 -6.82 15.25
C GLY A 106 -16.16 -6.79 14.01
N VAL A 107 -16.46 -5.60 13.48
CA VAL A 107 -17.26 -5.41 12.27
C VAL A 107 -16.43 -5.77 11.03
N THR A 108 -17.02 -6.39 10.01
CA THR A 108 -16.33 -6.59 8.73
C THR A 108 -16.23 -5.27 7.98
N ILE A 109 -15.02 -4.84 7.59
CA ILE A 109 -14.80 -3.57 6.87
C ILE A 109 -14.32 -3.85 5.44
N PHE A 110 -15.01 -3.25 4.46
CA PHE A 110 -14.46 -3.04 3.12
C PHE A 110 -13.96 -1.60 3.03
N PHE A 111 -12.67 -1.45 2.76
CA PHE A 111 -11.98 -0.17 2.64
C PHE A 111 -11.49 0.01 1.20
N VAL A 112 -11.98 1.05 0.53
CA VAL A 112 -11.55 1.42 -0.82
C VAL A 112 -10.61 2.61 -0.72
N THR A 113 -9.46 2.52 -1.37
CA THR A 113 -8.45 3.58 -1.41
C THR A 113 -7.54 3.44 -2.62
N HIS A 114 -6.99 4.56 -3.05
CA HIS A 114 -5.88 4.63 -4.00
C HIS A 114 -4.52 4.77 -3.31
N ASP A 115 -4.49 4.92 -1.98
CA ASP A 115 -3.27 5.07 -1.19
C ASP A 115 -2.71 3.70 -0.76
N GLN A 116 -1.48 3.42 -1.21
CA GLN A 116 -0.80 2.16 -0.94
C GLN A 116 -0.52 1.96 0.55
N VAL A 117 -0.16 3.02 1.27
CA VAL A 117 0.18 2.95 2.71
C VAL A 117 -1.06 2.63 3.52
N GLU A 118 -2.21 3.20 3.16
CA GLU A 118 -3.51 2.83 3.75
C GLU A 118 -3.82 1.35 3.55
N ALA A 119 -3.79 0.89 2.30
CA ALA A 119 -4.09 -0.50 1.97
C ALA A 119 -3.17 -1.48 2.74
N MET A 120 -1.86 -1.21 2.76
CA MET A 120 -0.85 -2.07 3.37
C MET A 120 -0.87 -2.07 4.90
N SER A 121 -1.23 -0.95 5.54
CA SER A 121 -1.15 -0.82 7.01
C SER A 121 -2.46 -1.18 7.74
N MET A 122 -3.59 -1.07 7.06
CA MET A 122 -4.91 -1.22 7.67
C MET A 122 -5.60 -2.55 7.36
N SER A 123 -5.22 -3.20 6.25
CA SER A 123 -5.98 -4.34 5.72
C SER A 123 -5.41 -5.68 6.16
N ASP A 124 -6.29 -6.62 6.50
CA ASP A 124 -5.92 -8.03 6.66
C ASP A 124 -5.68 -8.70 5.29
N ARG A 125 -6.46 -8.30 4.29
CA ARG A 125 -6.35 -8.74 2.89
C ARG A 125 -6.61 -7.58 1.95
N ILE A 126 -5.96 -7.59 0.79
CA ILE A 126 -6.06 -6.55 -0.23
C ILE A 126 -6.48 -7.19 -1.55
N VAL A 127 -7.44 -6.56 -2.22
CA VAL A 127 -7.80 -6.85 -3.62
C VAL A 127 -7.19 -5.74 -4.47
N VAL A 128 -6.25 -6.08 -5.35
CA VAL A 128 -5.71 -5.14 -6.34
C VAL A 128 -6.53 -5.27 -7.61
N MET A 129 -7.03 -4.15 -8.12
CA MET A 129 -7.82 -4.09 -9.34
C MET A 129 -7.17 -3.16 -10.37
N ASN A 130 -7.33 -3.50 -11.64
CA ASN A 130 -6.94 -2.67 -12.77
C ASN A 130 -8.04 -2.75 -13.84
N SER A 131 -8.53 -1.60 -14.32
CA SER A 131 -9.59 -1.52 -15.34
C SER A 131 -10.79 -2.44 -15.07
N GLY A 132 -11.22 -2.53 -13.80
CA GLY A 132 -12.35 -3.37 -13.39
C GLY A 132 -12.03 -4.87 -13.22
N VAL A 133 -10.80 -5.29 -13.45
CA VAL A 133 -10.36 -6.69 -13.32
C VAL A 133 -9.49 -6.86 -12.08
N ILE A 134 -9.79 -7.88 -11.26
CA ILE A 134 -8.95 -8.27 -10.13
C ILE A 134 -7.62 -8.83 -10.65
N GLN A 135 -6.54 -8.18 -10.27
CA GLN A 135 -5.18 -8.56 -10.62
C GLN A 135 -4.59 -9.56 -9.62
N GLN A 136 -4.84 -9.34 -8.33
CA GLN A 136 -4.39 -10.21 -7.25
C GLN A 136 -5.21 -9.97 -5.99
N LEU A 137 -5.38 -11.03 -5.20
CA LEU A 137 -5.96 -11.01 -3.86
C LEU A 137 -5.05 -11.80 -2.91
N GLY A 138 -4.75 -11.24 -1.75
CA GLY A 138 -3.85 -11.85 -0.76
C GLY A 138 -3.63 -10.95 0.44
N THR A 139 -2.72 -11.34 1.33
CA THR A 139 -2.27 -10.49 2.43
C THR A 139 -1.35 -9.37 1.93
N PRO A 140 -1.17 -8.27 2.68
CA PRO A 140 -0.20 -7.23 2.33
C PRO A 140 1.21 -7.81 2.03
N GLU A 141 1.68 -8.75 2.85
CA GLU A 141 2.98 -9.41 2.67
C GLU A 141 3.05 -10.22 1.38
N GLU A 142 2.04 -11.06 1.10
CA GLU A 142 1.98 -11.85 -0.14
C GLU A 142 1.99 -10.99 -1.39
N LEU A 143 1.25 -9.88 -1.36
CA LEU A 143 1.15 -8.96 -2.48
C LEU A 143 2.45 -8.17 -2.70
N TYR A 144 3.14 -7.83 -1.62
CA TYR A 144 4.39 -7.08 -1.67
C TYR A 144 5.57 -7.95 -2.12
N ASP A 145 5.72 -9.13 -1.50
CA ASP A 145 6.85 -10.05 -1.74
C ASP A 145 6.62 -10.94 -2.97
N PHE A 146 5.37 -11.31 -3.30
CA PHE A 146 5.06 -12.23 -4.38
C PHE A 146 3.98 -11.70 -5.34
N PRO A 147 4.23 -10.58 -6.03
CA PRO A 147 3.29 -10.02 -6.99
C PRO A 147 3.03 -11.00 -8.14
N ALA A 148 1.77 -11.12 -8.55
CA ALA A 148 1.31 -12.04 -9.60
C ALA A 148 1.66 -11.56 -11.01
N ASN A 149 1.82 -10.24 -11.19
CA ASN A 149 2.14 -9.63 -12.48
C ASN A 149 2.90 -8.29 -12.31
N GLU A 150 3.36 -7.73 -13.43
CA GLU A 150 4.11 -6.47 -13.48
C GLU A 150 3.32 -5.28 -12.92
N PHE A 151 2.01 -5.26 -13.13
CA PHE A 151 1.15 -4.22 -12.59
C PHE A 151 1.12 -4.26 -11.07
N VAL A 152 0.88 -5.42 -10.45
CA VAL A 152 0.87 -5.52 -8.98
C VAL A 152 2.24 -5.20 -8.40
N ALA A 153 3.31 -5.66 -9.06
CA ALA A 153 4.69 -5.40 -8.64
C ALA A 153 5.05 -3.91 -8.62
N SER A 154 4.56 -3.15 -9.61
CA SER A 154 4.78 -1.71 -9.75
C SER A 154 3.77 -0.86 -8.97
N PHE A 155 2.57 -1.39 -8.70
CA PHE A 155 1.51 -0.69 -7.98
C PHE A 155 1.72 -0.68 -6.46
N LEU A 156 2.27 -1.73 -5.85
CA LEU A 156 2.39 -1.85 -4.38
C LEU A 156 3.73 -1.41 -3.81
N GLY A 157 4.37 -0.47 -4.50
CA GLY A 157 5.64 0.13 -4.11
C GLY A 157 6.59 0.24 -5.28
N LYS A 158 7.76 0.81 -5.03
CA LYS A 158 8.79 0.94 -6.06
C LYS A 158 9.40 -0.44 -6.36
N ALA A 159 9.58 -0.73 -7.64
CA ALA A 159 10.18 -1.97 -8.12
C ALA A 159 11.10 -1.66 -9.30
N ASN A 160 12.19 -2.42 -9.40
CA ASN A 160 13.07 -2.39 -10.56
C ASN A 160 12.80 -3.60 -11.44
N PHE A 161 12.66 -3.36 -12.73
CA PHE A 161 12.43 -4.40 -13.72
C PHE A 161 13.62 -4.53 -14.63
N PHE A 162 14.04 -5.75 -14.96
CA PHE A 162 15.18 -6.01 -15.83
C PHE A 162 14.98 -7.27 -16.66
N LYS A 163 15.59 -7.35 -17.84
CA LYS A 163 15.48 -8.52 -18.70
C LYS A 163 16.32 -9.65 -18.14
N VAL A 164 15.77 -10.87 -18.14
CA VAL A 164 16.49 -12.07 -17.68
C VAL A 164 16.47 -13.13 -18.76
N ILE A 165 17.53 -13.92 -18.81
CA ILE A 165 17.66 -15.06 -19.71
C ILE A 165 18.03 -16.31 -18.92
N LYS A 166 17.58 -17.48 -19.38
CA LYS A 166 18.02 -18.75 -18.83
C LYS A 166 19.29 -19.20 -19.53
N SER A 167 20.37 -19.38 -18.78
CA SER A 167 21.66 -19.84 -19.28
C SER A 167 22.18 -20.94 -18.37
N ARG A 168 22.56 -22.09 -18.94
CA ARG A 168 23.10 -23.26 -18.20
C ARG A 168 22.25 -23.70 -17.00
N GLY A 169 20.93 -23.53 -17.08
CA GLY A 169 19.99 -23.91 -16.02
C GLY A 169 19.73 -22.83 -14.96
N GLU A 170 20.46 -21.71 -14.98
CA GLU A 170 20.27 -20.57 -14.08
C GLU A 170 19.64 -19.38 -14.81
N LEU A 171 18.97 -18.50 -14.06
CA LEU A 171 18.51 -17.21 -14.60
C LEU A 171 19.59 -16.16 -14.40
N CYS A 172 19.87 -15.41 -15.47
CA CYS A 172 20.91 -14.40 -15.50
C CYS A 172 20.36 -13.06 -15.99
N LEU A 173 20.82 -11.97 -15.37
CA LEU A 173 20.74 -10.62 -15.92
C LEU A 173 22.00 -10.37 -16.76
N LEU A 174 21.83 -9.96 -18.01
CA LEU A 174 22.93 -9.55 -18.89
C LEU A 174 23.17 -8.04 -18.78
N ALA A 175 24.44 -7.67 -18.66
CA ALA A 175 24.90 -6.29 -18.51
C ALA A 175 26.18 -6.08 -19.35
N GLY A 176 26.01 -5.82 -20.64
CA GLY A 176 27.12 -5.82 -21.61
C GLY A 176 27.83 -7.18 -21.63
N GLU A 177 29.13 -7.17 -21.35
CA GLU A 177 29.96 -8.39 -21.23
C GLU A 177 29.85 -9.10 -19.88
N GLU A 178 29.25 -8.44 -18.88
CA GLU A 178 29.04 -8.99 -17.54
C GLU A 178 27.68 -9.69 -17.42
N SER A 179 27.57 -10.66 -16.51
CA SER A 179 26.28 -11.27 -16.16
C SER A 179 26.21 -11.58 -14.68
N ILE A 180 25.00 -11.46 -14.12
CA ILE A 180 24.70 -11.90 -12.75
C ILE A 180 23.72 -13.06 -12.82
N SER A 181 24.17 -14.25 -12.39
CA SER A 181 23.28 -15.35 -12.04
C SER A 181 22.63 -15.09 -10.69
N PHE A 182 21.35 -15.42 -10.57
CA PHE A 182 20.62 -15.38 -9.32
C PHE A 182 19.64 -16.54 -9.23
N LYS A 183 19.27 -16.90 -7.99
CA LYS A 183 18.19 -17.85 -7.74
C LYS A 183 16.91 -17.06 -7.47
N PRO A 184 15.88 -17.16 -8.33
CA PRO A 184 14.60 -16.51 -8.08
C PRO A 184 13.90 -17.18 -6.90
N GLU A 185 13.13 -16.41 -6.12
CA GLU A 185 12.24 -16.99 -5.11
C GLU A 185 11.00 -17.60 -5.75
N LYS A 186 10.48 -16.93 -6.79
CA LYS A 186 9.31 -17.38 -7.53
C LYS A 186 9.55 -17.23 -9.03
N ILE A 187 9.22 -18.29 -9.76
CA ILE A 187 9.20 -18.31 -11.21
C ILE A 187 7.75 -18.44 -11.66
N ILE A 188 7.31 -17.48 -12.46
CA ILE A 188 5.99 -17.50 -13.10
C ILE A 188 6.17 -17.90 -14.57
N GLY A 189 5.70 -19.11 -14.91
CA GLY A 189 5.76 -19.68 -16.27
C GLY A 189 7.03 -20.50 -16.56
N ASN A 190 7.16 -20.99 -17.80
CA ASN A 190 8.37 -21.67 -18.27
C ASN A 190 9.22 -20.67 -19.08
N LEU A 191 10.47 -20.46 -18.69
CA LEU A 191 11.25 -19.30 -19.12
C LEU A 191 12.58 -19.69 -19.78
N GLU A 192 12.72 -19.35 -21.05
CA GLU A 192 14.04 -19.14 -21.68
C GLU A 192 14.48 -17.66 -21.58
N LYS A 193 13.52 -16.72 -21.62
CA LYS A 193 13.71 -15.28 -21.40
C LYS A 193 12.51 -14.70 -20.67
N GLY A 194 12.73 -13.74 -19.78
CA GLY A 194 11.66 -13.14 -18.96
C GLY A 194 11.99 -11.73 -18.47
N LEU A 195 11.14 -11.23 -17.58
CA LEU A 195 11.31 -9.99 -16.83
C LEU A 195 11.53 -10.33 -15.36
N GLY A 196 12.69 -9.98 -14.84
CA GLY A 196 12.99 -10.00 -13.41
C GLY A 196 12.51 -8.73 -12.73
N CYS A 197 12.09 -8.87 -11.47
CA CYS A 197 11.66 -7.79 -10.60
C CYS A 197 12.41 -7.90 -9.27
N VAL A 198 13.00 -6.79 -8.82
CA VAL A 198 13.64 -6.68 -7.51
C VAL A 198 13.24 -5.36 -6.84
N LYS A 199 13.00 -5.38 -5.53
CA LYS A 199 12.70 -4.15 -4.80
C LYS A 199 13.98 -3.30 -4.63
N PRO A 200 13.88 -1.96 -4.64
CA PRO A 200 15.03 -1.09 -4.38
C PRO A 200 15.77 -1.37 -3.08
N SER A 201 15.06 -1.84 -2.06
CA SER A 201 15.62 -2.22 -0.76
C SER A 201 16.43 -3.51 -0.77
N ASP A 202 16.24 -4.36 -1.79
CA ASP A 202 16.82 -5.71 -1.87
C ASP A 202 18.05 -5.75 -2.79
N ILE A 203 18.40 -4.59 -3.36
CA ILE A 203 19.65 -4.36 -4.08
C ILE A 203 20.70 -3.96 -3.06
N ASP A 204 21.86 -4.63 -3.05
CA ASP A 204 23.03 -4.18 -2.30
C ASP A 204 24.04 -3.49 -3.22
N ILE A 205 24.43 -2.27 -2.84
CA ILE A 205 25.51 -1.53 -3.50
C ILE A 205 26.80 -1.68 -2.66
N LEU A 206 27.83 -2.26 -3.27
CA LEU A 206 29.13 -2.51 -2.64
C LEU A 206 30.26 -1.74 -3.33
N LYS A 207 31.20 -1.21 -2.53
CA LYS A 207 32.46 -0.59 -3.04
C LYS A 207 33.49 -1.68 -3.36
N ASN A 208 34.23 -1.50 -4.45
CA ASN A 208 35.42 -2.29 -4.79
C ASN A 208 35.19 -3.82 -4.85
N THR A 209 34.05 -4.25 -5.37
CA THR A 209 33.76 -5.68 -5.53
C THR A 209 34.19 -6.18 -6.92
N LYS A 210 34.72 -7.41 -6.95
CA LYS A 210 34.98 -8.15 -8.20
C LYS A 210 33.75 -8.92 -8.70
N LYS A 211 32.66 -8.94 -7.91
CA LYS A 211 31.40 -9.62 -8.20
C LYS A 211 30.26 -8.60 -8.31
N GLY A 212 29.41 -8.75 -9.32
CA GLY A 212 28.27 -7.87 -9.57
C GLY A 212 28.42 -7.09 -10.87
N ILE A 213 27.41 -6.27 -11.17
CA ILE A 213 27.41 -5.36 -12.34
C ILE A 213 28.06 -4.06 -11.91
N LYS A 214 29.11 -3.65 -12.61
CA LYS A 214 29.76 -2.37 -12.36
C LYS A 214 28.98 -1.21 -12.95
N GLY A 215 28.81 -0.15 -12.16
CA GLY A 215 28.17 1.07 -12.63
C GLY A 215 28.46 2.27 -11.75
N LYS A 216 27.80 3.38 -12.09
CA LYS A 216 27.97 4.68 -11.45
C LYS A 216 26.64 5.13 -10.84
N ILE A 217 26.70 5.71 -9.65
CA ILE A 217 25.56 6.42 -9.06
C ILE A 217 25.45 7.78 -9.74
N GLU A 218 24.28 8.02 -10.32
CA GLU A 218 23.99 9.27 -11.04
C GLU A 218 23.59 10.39 -10.09
N SER A 219 22.67 10.06 -9.19
CA SER A 219 22.05 10.96 -8.23
C SER A 219 21.78 10.20 -6.94
N SER A 220 22.05 10.85 -5.82
CA SER A 220 21.60 10.44 -4.49
C SER A 220 20.78 11.59 -3.89
N TYR A 221 19.61 11.27 -3.34
CA TYR A 221 18.77 12.23 -2.64
C TYR A 221 18.06 11.61 -1.45
N PHE A 222 17.80 12.43 -0.43
CA PHE A 222 17.11 12.03 0.79
C PHE A 222 15.61 11.93 0.55
N THR A 223 14.99 10.80 0.90
CA THR A 223 13.57 10.54 0.55
C THR A 223 12.56 10.86 1.63
N SER A 224 12.92 10.83 2.92
CA SER A 224 11.94 11.03 4.01
C SER A 224 12.59 11.28 5.37
N VAL A 225 11.95 12.05 6.24
CA VAL A 225 12.40 12.27 7.62
C VAL A 225 12.22 11.02 8.50
N ASP A 226 11.25 10.16 8.18
CA ASP A 226 10.92 8.94 8.96
C ASP A 226 11.79 7.73 8.60
N TYR A 227 12.42 7.75 7.44
CA TYR A 227 13.39 6.75 6.99
C TYR A 227 14.71 7.49 6.72
N ALA A 228 15.69 7.35 7.62
CA ALA A 228 17.03 7.90 7.42
C ALA A 228 17.76 7.15 6.28
N GLY A 229 17.36 7.45 5.03
CA GLY A 229 17.82 6.74 3.86
C GLY A 229 17.96 7.61 2.63
N GLU A 230 18.81 7.14 1.72
CA GLU A 230 19.07 7.77 0.43
C GLU A 230 18.49 6.90 -0.68
N ALA A 231 17.86 7.56 -1.65
CA ALA A 231 17.52 6.96 -2.92
C ALA A 231 18.65 7.22 -3.91
N GLU A 232 19.18 6.15 -4.47
CA GLU A 232 20.28 6.20 -5.44
C GLU A 232 19.82 5.62 -6.77
N ILE A 233 20.15 6.30 -7.87
CA ILE A 233 19.90 5.79 -9.23
C ILE A 233 21.22 5.26 -9.81
N PHE A 234 21.20 4.00 -10.25
CA PHE A 234 22.34 3.27 -10.78
C PHE A 234 22.05 2.71 -12.17
N GLY A 235 23.07 2.58 -13.03
CA GLY A 235 22.99 1.71 -14.23
C GLY A 235 22.86 2.41 -15.57
N LYS A 236 22.82 3.75 -15.62
CA LYS A 236 22.82 4.46 -16.91
C LYS A 236 24.12 4.22 -17.67
N GLY A 237 23.98 3.93 -18.97
CA GLY A 237 25.09 3.64 -19.87
C GLY A 237 25.58 2.19 -19.84
N ILE A 238 24.97 1.30 -19.04
CA ILE A 238 25.25 -0.13 -19.09
C ILE A 238 24.29 -0.79 -20.09
N GLU A 239 24.83 -1.40 -21.13
CA GLU A 239 24.02 -2.08 -22.13
C GLU A 239 23.21 -3.24 -21.50
N GLY A 240 21.89 -3.22 -21.66
CA GLY A 240 21.00 -4.27 -21.16
C GLY A 240 20.49 -4.09 -19.73
N VAL A 241 21.01 -3.13 -18.97
CA VAL A 241 20.55 -2.82 -17.60
C VAL A 241 19.80 -1.48 -17.61
N PRO A 242 18.53 -1.44 -17.15
CA PRO A 242 17.82 -0.17 -17.01
C PRO A 242 18.36 0.64 -15.83
N GLU A 243 17.93 1.90 -15.69
CA GLU A 243 18.19 2.65 -14.47
C GLU A 243 17.49 1.95 -13.28
N LEU A 244 18.29 1.54 -12.30
CA LEU A 244 17.87 0.82 -11.10
C LEU A 244 17.88 1.79 -9.92
N LEU A 245 16.75 1.83 -9.22
CA LEU A 245 16.59 2.54 -7.96
C LEU A 245 17.07 1.67 -6.79
N HIS A 246 17.89 2.23 -5.91
CA HIS A 246 18.34 1.59 -4.66
C HIS A 246 17.90 2.44 -3.46
N PHE A 247 17.51 1.79 -2.37
CA PHE A 247 17.25 2.44 -1.09
C PHE A 247 18.26 2.00 -0.02
N SER A 248 19.12 2.91 0.41
CA SER A 248 20.10 2.64 1.46
C SER A 248 19.58 3.05 2.84
N LYS A 249 19.64 2.12 3.82
CA LYS A 249 19.29 2.38 5.25
C LYS A 249 20.36 3.12 6.05
N LYS A 250 21.53 3.36 5.46
CA LYS A 250 22.64 4.10 6.09
C LYS A 250 23.08 5.19 5.15
N ASN A 251 23.29 6.40 5.69
CA ASN A 251 23.96 7.49 4.99
C ASN A 251 25.42 7.08 4.74
N LYS A 252 25.63 6.31 3.68
CA LYS A 252 26.94 5.76 3.29
C LYS A 252 27.74 6.77 2.46
N GLY A 253 27.17 7.96 2.19
CA GLY A 253 27.83 9.07 1.53
C GLY A 253 28.45 8.62 0.21
N PHE A 254 27.71 7.89 -0.62
CA PHE A 254 28.18 7.49 -1.94
C PHE A 254 28.11 8.67 -2.92
N ASN A 255 28.82 9.75 -2.61
CA ASN A 255 29.03 10.82 -3.56
C ASN A 255 29.85 10.27 -4.73
N ARG A 256 29.21 10.13 -5.90
CA ARG A 256 29.81 9.83 -7.22
C ARG A 256 30.99 8.85 -7.14
N CYS A 257 30.72 7.60 -6.76
CA CYS A 257 31.73 6.55 -6.77
C CYS A 257 31.70 5.77 -8.09
N GLU A 258 32.85 5.63 -8.73
CA GLU A 258 33.07 4.72 -9.86
C GLU A 258 33.47 3.33 -9.32
N GLY A 259 32.96 2.25 -9.92
CA GLY A 259 33.31 0.89 -9.53
C GLY A 259 32.44 0.30 -8.41
N LEU A 260 31.15 0.65 -8.38
CA LEU A 260 30.18 0.03 -7.49
C LEU A 260 29.60 -1.22 -8.15
N GLY A 261 29.58 -2.33 -7.43
CA GLY A 261 28.96 -3.57 -7.89
C GLY A 261 27.59 -3.77 -7.25
N LEU A 262 26.61 -4.07 -8.08
CA LEU A 262 25.32 -4.59 -7.64
C LEU A 262 25.49 -6.05 -7.23
N ILE A 263 25.24 -6.35 -5.97
CA ILE A 263 24.99 -7.72 -5.53
C ILE A 263 23.50 -7.80 -5.22
N SER A 264 22.81 -8.80 -5.76
CA SER A 264 21.50 -9.14 -5.22
C SER A 264 21.71 -9.52 -3.76
N GLY A 265 21.11 -8.77 -2.83
CA GLY A 265 20.89 -9.29 -1.49
C GLY A 265 20.28 -10.68 -1.65
N VAL A 266 20.78 -11.65 -0.89
CA VAL A 266 20.45 -13.05 -1.07
C VAL A 266 18.94 -13.24 -0.97
N GLY A 267 18.29 -13.41 -2.13
CA GLY A 267 17.03 -14.11 -2.30
C GLY A 267 15.73 -13.31 -2.23
N ARG A 268 15.49 -12.27 -3.07
CA ARG A 268 14.12 -11.74 -3.32
C ARG A 268 13.89 -11.25 -4.76
N ILE A 269 14.36 -12.02 -5.74
CA ILE A 269 14.10 -11.72 -7.16
C ILE A 269 12.92 -12.56 -7.64
N ASN A 270 11.87 -11.89 -8.11
CA ASN A 270 10.72 -12.52 -8.76
C ASN A 270 10.88 -12.45 -10.28
N VAL A 271 10.49 -13.50 -11.01
CA VAL A 271 10.61 -13.53 -12.48
C VAL A 271 9.32 -13.96 -13.16
N CYS A 272 8.92 -13.23 -14.19
CA CYS A 272 7.75 -13.52 -15.02
C CYS A 272 8.08 -13.64 -16.52
N SER A 273 7.36 -14.51 -17.24
CA SER A 273 7.42 -14.58 -18.72
C SER A 273 6.73 -13.40 -19.36
N LYS A 274 7.43 -12.71 -20.27
CA LYS A 274 6.89 -11.56 -20.99
C LYS A 274 5.61 -11.96 -21.74
N GLY A 275 4.49 -11.30 -21.46
CA GLY A 275 3.22 -11.50 -22.18
C GLY A 275 2.26 -12.54 -21.60
N ARG A 276 2.43 -13.01 -20.36
CA ARG A 276 1.35 -13.73 -19.65
C ARG A 276 0.73 -12.83 -18.59
N GLU A 277 -0.47 -12.32 -18.85
CA GLU A 277 -1.48 -12.25 -17.81
C GLU A 277 -1.74 -13.70 -17.38
N LEU A 278 -1.45 -14.02 -16.12
CA LEU A 278 -1.78 -15.33 -15.60
C LEU A 278 -3.29 -15.40 -15.38
N GLU A 279 -3.97 -16.11 -16.28
CA GLU A 279 -5.18 -16.84 -15.90
C GLU A 279 -4.89 -17.67 -14.65
N GLY A 280 -5.56 -17.40 -13.53
CA GLY A 280 -5.40 -18.27 -12.36
C GLY A 280 -5.75 -17.73 -10.98
N HIS A 281 -6.83 -16.99 -10.82
CA HIS A 281 -7.73 -17.19 -9.68
C HIS A 281 -9.15 -17.08 -10.24
N PRO A 282 -10.14 -17.85 -9.74
CA PRO A 282 -11.50 -17.76 -10.26
C PRO A 282 -11.89 -16.29 -10.14
N VAL A 283 -12.14 -15.66 -11.30
CA VAL A 283 -12.92 -14.44 -11.36
C VAL A 283 -14.15 -14.75 -10.52
N ILE A 284 -14.27 -14.12 -9.35
CA ILE A 284 -15.53 -14.12 -8.63
C ILE A 284 -16.45 -13.33 -9.55
N ARG A 285 -17.10 -14.05 -10.47
CA ARG A 285 -18.20 -13.55 -11.27
C ARG A 285 -19.30 -13.26 -10.26
N GLY A 286 -19.49 -11.99 -9.96
CA GLY A 286 -20.76 -11.49 -9.42
C GLY A 286 -21.86 -11.64 -10.46
#